data_AF-A0A847BIR5-F1
#
_entry.id   AF-A0A847BIR5-F1
#
_cell.length_a   1.000
_cell.length_b   1.000
_cell.length_c   1.000
_cell.angle_alpha   90.00
_cell.angle_beta   90.00
_cell.angle_gamma   90.00
#
_symmetry.space_group_name_H-M   'P 1'
#
loop_
_entity.id
_entity.type
_entity.pdbx_description
1 polymer ?
#
loop_
_entity_poly.entity_id
_entity_poly.type
_entity_poly.pdbx_seq_one_letter_code
_entity_poly.pdbx_strand_id
1 'polypeptide(L)'
;MRVASANTTPSDKGPTDPVERLNKIRERIDSDGVKRDFLEGELLDGADENLNQAAQADPASTSIIPMKRLPMWADCERAGPNILMRSSIFGIAPPRTKRWVAGSSEPREVIVLGDIQISMIGEELRQEDADVLFGILHLARITNRYGGGVEFTASDFIRELGWSRDGRSYHRLHGIIRRLASTTFIVSGKNVSLDNFAERGFTLLQYDFVRDTERRYTGKWHVTVAASTVNLFWIGHYSRIHWDLHKEIRSPLARYLHLLYATYKGALSFGLEQLHALCGSQQKHLPAFRQAVIRAQEELHELGIIDRWGWTDSKRKRLRVEMNTISTIRALAQQEFSFMDPSSNDLEPVTGQLTAEAI
;
A
#
# COMPACT_ATOMS: atom_id res chain seq x y z
N MET A 1 -22.46 0.79 67.54
CA MET A 1 -22.10 -0.56 67.05
C MET A 1 -22.30 -0.56 65.54
N ARG A 2 -21.18 -0.75 64.81
CA ARG A 2 -21.02 -1.11 63.38
C ARG A 2 -21.47 -0.14 62.27
N VAL A 3 -20.42 0.51 61.76
CA VAL A 3 -20.17 1.01 60.39
C VAL A 3 -20.63 0.02 59.32
N ALA A 4 -21.27 0.51 58.25
CA ALA A 4 -21.43 -0.21 56.99
C ALA A 4 -21.06 0.71 55.81
N SER A 5 -19.93 0.37 55.21
CA SER A 5 -19.36 0.91 53.97
C SER A 5 -20.16 0.40 52.77
N ALA A 6 -20.40 1.23 51.76
CA ALA A 6 -20.88 0.82 50.44
C ALA A 6 -20.12 1.57 49.34
N ASN A 7 -19.02 0.93 48.94
CA ASN A 7 -18.37 0.87 47.63
C ASN A 7 -18.67 1.96 46.59
N THR A 8 -17.68 2.83 46.42
CA THR A 8 -17.30 3.48 45.16
C THR A 8 -16.87 2.43 44.11
N THR A 9 -17.50 2.48 42.93
CA THR A 9 -17.05 1.79 41.72
C THR A 9 -15.73 2.42 41.25
N PRO A 10 -14.65 1.66 40.98
CA PRO A 10 -13.46 2.22 40.40
C PRO A 10 -13.68 2.47 38.90
N SER A 11 -13.83 3.75 38.58
CA SER A 11 -13.47 4.31 37.28
C SER A 11 -11.97 4.09 37.06
N ASP A 12 -11.58 3.16 36.19
CA ASP A 12 -10.24 3.19 35.61
C ASP A 12 -10.15 2.41 34.29
N LYS A 13 -9.70 3.11 33.24
CA LYS A 13 -8.50 2.74 32.46
C LYS A 13 -8.23 3.84 31.43
N GLY A 14 -7.28 4.71 31.79
CA GLY A 14 -6.54 5.57 30.88
C GLY A 14 -5.70 4.78 29.86
N PRO A 15 -4.89 5.46 29.03
CA PRO A 15 -4.37 4.91 27.78
C PRO A 15 -3.46 3.70 28.03
N THR A 16 -3.82 2.57 27.43
CA THR A 16 -3.04 1.33 27.40
C THR A 16 -1.61 1.62 26.93
N ASP A 17 -0.62 1.11 27.65
CA ASP A 17 0.82 1.23 27.37
C ASP A 17 1.11 0.85 25.90
N PRO A 18 1.83 1.69 25.12
CA PRO A 18 2.26 1.37 23.75
C PRO A 18 2.95 0.00 23.63
N VAL A 19 3.71 -0.42 24.64
CA VAL A 19 4.41 -1.72 24.67
C VAL A 19 3.42 -2.87 24.81
N GLU A 20 2.38 -2.71 25.64
CA GLU A 20 1.31 -3.71 25.80
C GLU A 20 0.47 -3.85 24.52
N ARG A 21 0.25 -2.76 23.78
CA ARG A 21 -0.42 -2.79 22.47
C ARG A 21 0.44 -3.49 21.42
N LEU A 22 1.75 -3.21 21.39
CA LEU A 22 2.70 -3.86 20.49
C LEU A 22 2.80 -5.37 20.73
N ASN A 23 2.85 -5.80 21.98
CA ASN A 23 2.87 -7.23 22.33
C ASN A 23 1.58 -7.92 21.87
N LYS A 24 0.41 -7.30 22.05
CA LYS A 24 -0.87 -7.84 21.54
C LYS A 24 -0.94 -7.90 20.01
N ILE A 25 -0.33 -6.95 19.31
CA ILE A 25 -0.26 -6.97 17.84
C ILE A 25 0.69 -8.08 17.38
N ARG A 26 1.84 -8.25 18.04
CA ARG A 26 2.79 -9.34 17.76
C ARG A 26 2.16 -10.71 17.99
N GLU A 27 1.43 -10.88 19.09
CA GLU A 27 0.67 -12.09 19.39
C GLU A 27 -0.42 -12.38 18.34
N ARG A 28 -1.12 -11.36 17.83
CA ARG A 28 -2.11 -11.52 16.74
C ARG A 28 -1.47 -11.90 15.41
N ILE A 29 -0.36 -11.23 15.07
CA ILE A 29 0.43 -11.52 13.87
C ILE A 29 0.95 -12.96 13.90
N ASP A 30 1.34 -13.46 15.08
CA ASP A 30 1.83 -14.82 15.27
C ASP A 30 0.69 -15.84 15.34
N SER A 31 -0.51 -15.47 15.81
CA SER A 31 -1.69 -16.35 15.82
C SER A 31 -2.33 -16.56 14.45
N ASP A 32 -2.16 -15.61 13.53
CA ASP A 32 -2.63 -15.73 12.14
C ASP A 32 -1.65 -16.54 11.25
N GLY A 33 -0.54 -17.02 11.83
CA GLY A 33 0.41 -17.94 11.19
C GLY A 33 -0.04 -19.39 11.25
N VAL A 34 -0.27 -19.96 10.07
CA VAL A 34 -0.58 -21.38 9.79
C VAL A 34 0.23 -22.35 10.66
N LYS A 35 -0.49 -23.33 11.21
CA LYS A 35 0.02 -24.49 11.96
C LYS A 35 1.22 -25.13 11.26
N ARG A 36 2.33 -25.29 12.00
CA ARG A 36 3.42 -26.20 11.67
C ARG A 36 2.90 -27.64 11.82
N ASP A 37 2.99 -28.45 10.76
CA ASP A 37 3.14 -29.91 10.82
C ASP A 37 3.36 -30.48 9.40
N PHE A 38 4.41 -31.31 9.23
CA PHE A 38 4.62 -32.33 8.18
C PHE A 38 4.85 -31.82 6.73
N LEU A 39 5.88 -32.18 5.94
CA LEU A 39 6.87 -33.27 5.89
C LEU A 39 8.20 -32.74 5.31
N GLU A 40 9.32 -33.23 5.83
CA GLU A 40 10.62 -33.23 5.13
C GLU A 40 10.58 -34.26 3.99
N GLY A 41 11.13 -33.93 2.82
CA GLY A 41 11.40 -34.91 1.77
C GLY A 41 11.50 -34.35 0.35
N GLU A 42 12.68 -34.58 -0.25
CA GLU A 42 13.00 -34.57 -1.69
C GLU A 42 13.33 -33.24 -2.41
N LEU A 43 14.65 -33.02 -2.48
CA LEU A 43 15.40 -32.46 -3.61
C LEU A 43 14.76 -32.76 -4.97
N LEU A 44 14.67 -31.75 -5.85
CA LEU A 44 14.98 -31.90 -7.27
C LEU A 44 15.69 -30.64 -7.80
N ASP A 45 16.94 -30.85 -8.20
CA ASP A 45 17.77 -29.98 -9.04
C ASP A 45 17.04 -29.65 -10.35
N GLY A 46 17.03 -28.38 -10.77
CA GLY A 46 16.61 -28.01 -12.13
C GLY A 46 16.06 -26.60 -12.37
N ALA A 47 15.92 -25.75 -11.34
CA ALA A 47 15.29 -24.42 -11.49
C ALA A 47 16.23 -23.27 -11.88
N ASP A 48 17.55 -23.50 -11.97
CA ASP A 48 18.54 -22.42 -12.08
C ASP A 48 18.78 -21.88 -13.49
N GLU A 49 18.27 -22.52 -14.55
CA GLU A 49 18.53 -22.05 -15.93
C GLU A 49 17.54 -20.97 -16.42
N ASN A 50 16.33 -20.87 -15.85
CA ASN A 50 15.32 -19.89 -16.29
C ASN A 50 15.35 -18.54 -15.53
N LEU A 51 16.08 -18.43 -14.43
CA LEU A 51 16.26 -17.16 -13.70
C LEU A 51 17.32 -16.26 -14.33
N ASN A 52 18.27 -16.83 -15.07
CA ASN A 52 19.35 -16.07 -15.70
C ASN A 52 18.98 -15.40 -17.02
N GLN A 53 17.87 -15.79 -17.67
CA GLN A 53 17.38 -15.10 -18.88
C GLN A 53 16.54 -13.84 -18.55
N ALA A 54 15.93 -13.76 -17.36
CA ALA A 54 15.21 -12.56 -16.93
C ALA A 54 16.14 -11.41 -16.47
N ALA A 55 17.40 -11.71 -16.17
CA ALA A 55 18.42 -10.74 -15.77
C ALA A 55 19.11 -10.03 -16.96
N GLN A 56 18.81 -10.44 -18.20
CA GLN A 56 19.37 -9.86 -19.43
C GLN A 56 18.31 -9.33 -20.40
N ALA A 57 17.11 -8.98 -19.91
CA ALA A 57 16.12 -8.28 -20.73
C ALA A 57 16.32 -6.76 -20.65
N ASP A 58 16.48 -6.12 -21.81
CA ASP A 58 16.52 -4.65 -21.95
C ASP A 58 15.31 -3.99 -21.24
N PRO A 59 15.50 -2.89 -20.48
CA PRO A 59 14.42 -2.24 -19.73
C PRO A 59 13.38 -1.51 -20.60
N ALA A 60 13.48 -1.60 -21.94
CA ALA A 60 12.69 -0.84 -22.90
C ALA A 60 11.56 -1.63 -23.58
N SER A 61 11.36 -2.91 -23.25
CA SER A 61 10.47 -3.81 -24.00
C SER A 61 9.54 -4.67 -23.14
N THR A 62 9.02 -4.14 -22.04
CA THR A 62 7.91 -4.79 -21.33
C THR A 62 6.58 -4.27 -21.89
N SER A 63 5.97 -5.04 -22.79
CA SER A 63 4.56 -4.85 -23.17
C SER A 63 3.69 -4.84 -21.91
N ILE A 64 3.02 -3.73 -21.61
CA ILE A 64 2.08 -3.63 -20.49
C ILE A 64 0.83 -4.42 -20.88
N ILE A 65 0.76 -5.69 -20.50
CA ILE A 65 -0.48 -6.46 -20.63
C ILE A 65 -1.51 -5.80 -19.70
N PRO A 66 -2.65 -5.29 -20.21
CA PRO A 66 -3.64 -4.62 -19.39
C PRO A 66 -4.22 -5.60 -18.38
N MET A 67 -4.11 -5.25 -17.10
CA MET A 67 -4.62 -6.08 -16.01
C MET A 67 -6.14 -6.03 -16.00
N LYS A 68 -6.79 -7.19 -16.07
CA LYS A 68 -8.26 -7.30 -16.07
C LYS A 68 -8.88 -7.15 -14.67
N ARG A 69 -8.09 -7.36 -13.63
CA ARG A 69 -8.50 -7.30 -12.21
C ARG A 69 -7.31 -6.97 -11.32
N LEU A 70 -7.59 -6.51 -10.10
CA LEU A 70 -6.56 -6.36 -9.07
C LEU A 70 -6.03 -7.75 -8.65
N PRO A 71 -4.75 -7.85 -8.24
CA PRO A 71 -4.23 -9.07 -7.64
C PRO A 71 -4.94 -9.35 -6.31
N MET A 72 -4.92 -10.61 -5.86
CA MET A 72 -5.39 -10.97 -4.53
C MET A 72 -4.28 -10.81 -3.49
N TRP A 73 -4.65 -10.44 -2.27
CA TRP A 73 -3.78 -10.38 -1.10
C TRP A 73 -4.59 -10.62 0.18
N ALA A 74 -3.89 -10.90 1.28
CA ALA A 74 -4.49 -11.30 2.54
C ALA A 74 -5.31 -10.17 3.19
N ASP A 75 -6.24 -10.55 4.06
CA ASP A 75 -7.16 -9.61 4.71
C ASP A 75 -6.43 -8.60 5.62
N CYS A 76 -5.35 -9.06 6.28
CA CYS A 76 -4.47 -8.26 7.11
C CYS A 76 -3.56 -7.30 6.32
N GLU A 77 -3.58 -7.36 4.98
CA GLU A 77 -2.69 -6.58 4.12
C GLU A 77 -3.41 -5.50 3.31
N ARG A 78 -2.64 -4.51 2.89
CA ARG A 78 -3.01 -3.59 1.81
C ARG A 78 -1.93 -3.59 0.74
N ALA A 79 -2.36 -3.63 -0.52
CA ALA A 79 -1.47 -3.49 -1.65
C ALA A 79 -1.64 -2.13 -2.32
N GLY A 80 -0.54 -1.57 -2.81
CA GLY A 80 -0.58 -0.39 -3.66
C GLY A 80 0.54 -0.38 -4.69
N PRO A 81 0.38 0.37 -5.80
CA PRO A 81 1.38 0.43 -6.85
C PRO A 81 2.67 1.09 -6.38
N ASN A 82 3.81 0.52 -6.77
CA ASN A 82 5.13 1.03 -6.42
C ASN A 82 5.34 2.45 -6.92
N ILE A 83 4.79 2.79 -8.09
CA ILE A 83 4.87 4.15 -8.65
C ILE A 83 4.22 5.18 -7.73
N LEU A 84 3.12 4.82 -7.06
CA LEU A 84 2.44 5.70 -6.10
C LEU A 84 3.20 5.76 -4.78
N MET A 85 3.70 4.62 -4.28
CA MET A 85 4.46 4.53 -3.04
C MET A 85 5.85 5.18 -3.10
N ARG A 86 6.44 5.25 -4.30
CA ARG A 86 7.78 5.83 -4.57
C ARG A 86 7.74 7.27 -5.09
N SER A 87 6.59 7.94 -4.98
CA SER A 87 6.42 9.29 -5.52
C SER A 87 5.97 10.29 -4.45
N SER A 88 6.07 11.57 -4.78
CA SER A 88 5.58 12.67 -3.97
C SER A 88 4.08 12.94 -4.16
N ILE A 89 3.33 12.02 -4.77
CA ILE A 89 1.88 12.14 -4.98
C ILE A 89 1.18 12.31 -3.62
N PHE A 90 1.49 11.41 -2.69
CA PHE A 90 0.99 11.47 -1.32
C PHE A 90 2.03 12.17 -0.44
N GLY A 91 2.03 13.49 -0.47
CA GLY A 91 3.01 14.29 0.25
C GLY A 91 2.86 14.28 1.77
N ILE A 92 3.82 14.89 2.45
CA ILE A 92 3.76 15.19 3.88
C ILE A 92 3.60 16.68 4.13
N ALA A 93 2.67 17.01 5.01
CA ALA A 93 2.50 18.37 5.52
C ALA A 93 1.84 18.34 6.90
N PRO A 94 2.07 19.36 7.75
CA PRO A 94 1.32 19.51 8.99
C PRO A 94 -0.20 19.54 8.73
N PRO A 95 -1.03 18.94 9.60
CA PRO A 95 -2.48 18.83 9.35
C PRO A 95 -3.20 20.16 9.10
N ARG A 96 -2.71 21.27 9.69
CA ARG A 96 -3.32 22.60 9.58
C ARG A 96 -2.82 23.42 8.39
N THR A 97 -1.81 22.93 7.67
CA THR A 97 -1.30 23.62 6.48
C THR A 97 -2.32 23.54 5.36
N LYS A 98 -2.62 24.68 4.72
CA LYS A 98 -3.53 24.74 3.58
C LYS A 98 -2.99 23.89 2.43
N ARG A 99 -3.85 23.08 1.81
CA ARG A 99 -3.53 22.29 0.62
C ARG A 99 -3.38 23.24 -0.58
N TRP A 100 -2.37 23.00 -1.41
CA TRP A 100 -2.27 23.66 -2.70
C TRP A 100 -3.22 23.00 -3.70
N VAL A 101 -3.54 23.72 -4.78
CA VAL A 101 -4.38 23.22 -5.88
C VAL A 101 -3.66 23.56 -7.19
N ALA A 102 -3.48 22.55 -8.04
CA ALA A 102 -2.91 22.71 -9.36
C ALA A 102 -4.02 22.70 -10.41
N GLY A 103 -4.03 23.71 -11.30
CA GLY A 103 -4.97 23.82 -12.41
C GLY A 103 -4.46 23.10 -13.65
N SER A 104 -5.32 22.94 -14.67
CA SER A 104 -4.93 22.30 -15.93
C SER A 104 -3.88 23.10 -16.72
N SER A 105 -3.83 24.42 -16.54
CA SER A 105 -2.82 25.29 -17.18
C SER A 105 -1.43 25.17 -16.54
N GLU A 106 -1.37 24.79 -15.27
CA GLU A 106 -0.13 24.67 -14.50
C GLU A 106 -0.16 23.39 -13.65
N PRO A 107 0.00 22.20 -14.28
CA PRO A 107 0.11 20.95 -13.56
C PRO A 107 1.33 20.96 -12.63
N ARG A 108 1.20 20.35 -11.46
CA ARG A 108 2.30 20.25 -10.50
C ARG A 108 3.16 19.03 -10.79
N GLU A 109 4.46 19.24 -10.99
CA GLU A 109 5.41 18.15 -11.13
C GLU A 109 5.47 17.30 -9.85
N VAL A 110 5.48 15.98 -10.06
CA VAL A 110 5.60 14.97 -9.02
C VAL A 110 6.99 14.36 -9.11
N ILE A 111 7.69 14.34 -7.98
CA ILE A 111 8.97 13.66 -7.88
C ILE A 111 8.70 12.17 -7.71
N VAL A 112 9.20 11.36 -8.64
CA VAL A 112 9.09 9.90 -8.62
C VAL A 112 10.49 9.32 -8.54
N LEU A 113 10.66 8.24 -7.79
CA LEU A 113 11.89 7.49 -7.84
C LEU A 113 11.92 6.56 -9.07
N GLY A 114 12.72 6.93 -10.06
CA GLY A 114 12.86 6.25 -11.35
C GLY A 114 12.77 7.24 -12.51
N ASP A 115 12.78 6.73 -13.73
CA ASP A 115 12.85 7.56 -14.94
C ASP A 115 11.46 7.89 -15.54
N ILE A 116 10.48 8.13 -14.68
CA ILE A 116 9.10 8.46 -15.09
C ILE A 116 8.78 9.89 -14.69
N GLN A 117 8.28 10.68 -15.64
CA GLN A 117 7.79 12.03 -15.37
C GLN A 117 6.28 11.98 -15.14
N ILE A 118 5.85 12.46 -13.98
CA ILE A 118 4.44 12.58 -13.61
C ILE A 118 4.15 14.02 -13.25
N SER A 119 3.03 14.53 -13.71
CA SER A 119 2.44 15.76 -13.18
C SER A 119 1.02 15.52 -12.69
N MET A 120 0.56 16.38 -11.80
CA MET A 120 -0.71 16.24 -11.11
C MET A 120 -1.54 17.52 -11.21
N ILE A 121 -2.82 17.35 -11.53
CA ILE A 121 -3.84 18.40 -11.52
C ILE A 121 -4.86 18.05 -10.43
N GLY A 122 -5.29 19.05 -9.67
CA GLY A 122 -6.22 18.91 -8.55
C GLY A 122 -5.62 19.37 -7.22
N GLU A 123 -6.31 19.03 -6.14
CA GLU A 123 -5.88 19.38 -4.78
C GLU A 123 -4.76 18.46 -4.29
N GLU A 124 -3.82 19.00 -3.50
CA GLU A 124 -2.75 18.24 -2.84
C GLU A 124 -3.28 16.96 -2.17
N LEU A 125 -2.64 15.83 -2.44
CA LEU A 125 -2.88 14.57 -1.74
C LEU A 125 -1.80 14.36 -0.67
N ARG A 126 -2.17 13.76 0.45
CA ARG A 126 -1.31 13.51 1.61
C ARG A 126 -1.40 12.05 2.02
N GLN A 127 -0.60 11.64 2.99
CA GLN A 127 -0.55 10.25 3.48
C GLN A 127 -1.89 9.65 3.84
N GLU A 128 -2.78 10.42 4.47
CA GLU A 128 -4.13 9.92 4.75
C GLU A 128 -4.98 9.68 3.50
N ASP A 129 -4.75 10.46 2.43
CA ASP A 129 -5.39 10.20 1.15
C ASP A 129 -4.89 8.86 0.55
N ALA A 130 -3.63 8.47 0.82
CA ALA A 130 -3.12 7.14 0.47
C ALA A 130 -3.80 6.04 1.28
N ASP A 131 -3.99 6.23 2.59
CA ASP A 131 -4.65 5.26 3.47
C ASP A 131 -6.07 4.92 2.97
N VAL A 132 -6.83 5.95 2.58
CA VAL A 132 -8.18 5.78 2.00
C VAL A 132 -8.12 5.09 0.64
N LEU A 133 -7.20 5.48 -0.24
CA LEU A 133 -7.04 4.84 -1.53
C LEU A 133 -6.75 3.34 -1.36
N PHE A 134 -5.80 2.96 -0.52
CA PHE A 134 -5.43 1.56 -0.31
C PHE A 134 -6.54 0.76 0.37
N GLY A 135 -7.31 1.39 1.27
CA GLY A 135 -8.53 0.80 1.80
C GLY A 135 -9.57 0.50 0.71
N ILE A 136 -9.80 1.44 -0.22
CA ILE A 136 -10.73 1.24 -1.35
C ILE A 136 -10.23 0.15 -2.29
N LEU A 137 -8.93 0.13 -2.61
CA LEU A 137 -8.32 -0.90 -3.45
C LEU A 137 -8.45 -2.29 -2.82
N HIS A 138 -8.32 -2.37 -1.50
CA HIS A 138 -8.55 -3.62 -0.78
C HIS A 138 -10.00 -4.07 -0.88
N LEU A 139 -10.99 -3.21 -0.64
CA LEU A 139 -12.39 -3.59 -0.87
C LEU A 139 -12.62 -4.04 -2.32
N ALA A 140 -11.97 -3.38 -3.28
CA ALA A 140 -12.10 -3.69 -4.70
C ALA A 140 -11.45 -5.00 -5.11
N ARG A 141 -10.48 -5.54 -4.36
CA ARG A 141 -9.75 -6.76 -4.75
C ARG A 141 -10.68 -7.98 -4.97
N ILE A 142 -11.77 -8.07 -4.21
CA ILE A 142 -12.72 -9.19 -4.27
C ILE A 142 -13.69 -9.02 -5.45
N THR A 143 -14.21 -7.82 -5.65
CA THR A 143 -15.34 -7.56 -6.56
C THR A 143 -14.89 -7.15 -7.97
N ASN A 144 -13.68 -6.61 -8.12
CA ASN A 144 -13.34 -5.81 -9.29
C ASN A 144 -12.89 -6.65 -10.51
N ARG A 145 -13.85 -6.94 -11.39
CA ARG A 145 -13.61 -7.06 -12.84
C ARG A 145 -13.53 -5.64 -13.42
N TYR A 146 -12.54 -5.36 -14.28
CA TYR A 146 -12.28 -4.09 -14.96
C TYR A 146 -13.48 -3.11 -15.02
N GLY A 147 -13.41 -2.00 -14.29
CA GLY A 147 -14.47 -0.98 -14.23
C GLY A 147 -15.59 -1.24 -13.21
N GLY A 148 -15.46 -2.27 -12.36
CA GLY A 148 -16.43 -2.59 -11.31
C GLY A 148 -16.34 -1.65 -10.11
N GLY A 149 -17.51 -1.19 -9.64
CA GLY A 149 -17.64 -0.39 -8.44
C GLY A 149 -17.61 -1.23 -7.15
N VAL A 150 -17.18 -0.61 -6.05
CA VAL A 150 -17.31 -1.14 -4.70
C VAL A 150 -18.38 -0.37 -3.94
N GLU A 151 -19.26 -1.13 -3.29
CA GLU A 151 -20.25 -0.60 -2.36
C GLU A 151 -19.80 -0.86 -0.92
N PHE A 152 -19.83 0.17 -0.09
CA PHE A 152 -19.57 0.03 1.35
C PHE A 152 -20.36 1.05 2.16
N THR A 153 -20.54 0.78 3.46
CA THR A 153 -21.06 1.79 4.38
C THR A 153 -19.91 2.65 4.90
N ALA A 154 -20.11 3.95 5.01
CA ALA A 154 -19.08 4.84 5.55
C ALA A 154 -18.71 4.48 7.00
N SER A 155 -19.66 3.97 7.81
CA SER A 155 -19.39 3.50 9.16
C SER A 155 -18.40 2.34 9.21
N ASP A 156 -18.57 1.34 8.34
CA ASP A 156 -17.69 0.17 8.31
C ASP A 156 -16.31 0.56 7.78
N PHE A 157 -16.26 1.42 6.77
CA PHE A 157 -14.99 1.86 6.20
C PHE A 157 -14.20 2.78 7.15
N ILE A 158 -14.86 3.69 7.89
CA ILE A 158 -14.23 4.48 8.95
C ILE A 158 -13.64 3.57 10.03
N ARG A 159 -14.34 2.50 10.40
CA ARG A 159 -13.82 1.49 11.34
C ARG A 159 -12.59 0.78 10.78
N GLU A 160 -12.61 0.42 9.49
CA GLU A 160 -11.50 -0.24 8.80
C GLU A 160 -10.23 0.62 8.75
N LEU A 161 -10.41 1.94 8.60
CA LEU A 161 -9.34 2.93 8.66
C LEU A 161 -8.83 3.21 10.09
N GLY A 162 -9.46 2.62 11.11
CA GLY A 162 -9.11 2.86 12.52
C GLY A 162 -9.54 4.22 13.06
N TRP A 163 -10.51 4.89 12.42
CA TRP A 163 -10.96 6.22 12.82
C TRP A 163 -12.13 6.16 13.82
N SER A 164 -12.28 7.22 14.60
CA SER A 164 -13.45 7.39 15.46
C SER A 164 -14.70 7.64 14.62
N ARG A 165 -15.81 7.00 14.97
CA ARG A 165 -17.12 7.14 14.29
C ARG A 165 -17.84 8.41 14.74
N ASP A 166 -17.29 9.57 14.40
CA ASP A 166 -17.90 10.87 14.64
C ASP A 166 -18.21 11.59 13.32
N GLY A 167 -19.09 12.60 13.37
CA GLY A 167 -19.46 13.37 12.17
C GLY A 167 -18.27 13.97 11.42
N ARG A 168 -17.18 14.30 12.12
CA ARG A 168 -15.96 14.84 11.49
C ARG A 168 -15.27 13.80 10.61
N SER A 169 -15.19 12.55 11.06
CA SER A 169 -14.65 11.45 10.25
C SER A 169 -15.44 11.20 8.97
N TYR A 170 -16.77 11.30 9.00
CA TYR A 170 -17.59 11.18 7.78
C TYR A 170 -17.30 12.31 6.79
N HIS A 171 -17.24 13.57 7.26
CA HIS A 171 -16.91 14.71 6.40
C HIS A 171 -15.48 14.61 5.85
N ARG A 172 -14.54 14.15 6.68
CA ARG A 172 -13.15 13.92 6.32
C ARG A 172 -13.02 12.86 5.23
N LEU A 173 -13.65 11.69 5.42
CA LEU A 173 -13.67 10.60 4.45
C LEU A 173 -14.22 11.07 3.11
N HIS A 174 -15.36 11.76 3.13
CA HIS A 174 -15.95 12.30 1.92
C HIS A 174 -15.03 13.28 1.18
N GLY A 175 -14.39 14.18 1.93
CA GLY A 175 -13.43 15.14 1.37
C GLY A 175 -12.24 14.44 0.71
N ILE A 176 -11.73 13.36 1.33
CA ILE A 176 -10.63 12.56 0.78
C ILE A 176 -11.05 11.86 -0.52
N ILE A 177 -12.19 11.14 -0.52
CA ILE A 177 -12.64 10.41 -1.71
C ILE A 177 -12.91 11.38 -2.87
N ARG A 178 -13.53 12.55 -2.58
CA ARG A 178 -13.72 13.59 -3.60
C ARG A 178 -12.40 14.11 -4.16
N ARG A 179 -11.40 14.39 -3.31
CA ARG A 179 -10.08 14.81 -3.77
C ARG A 179 -9.48 13.74 -4.69
N LEU A 180 -9.41 12.50 -4.23
CA LEU A 180 -8.88 11.37 -5.01
C LEU A 180 -9.57 11.19 -6.36
N ALA A 181 -10.91 11.32 -6.41
CA ALA A 181 -11.68 11.19 -7.64
C ALA A 181 -11.53 12.41 -8.58
N SER A 182 -11.19 13.58 -8.05
CA SER A 182 -10.99 14.82 -8.82
C SER A 182 -9.54 15.06 -9.26
N THR A 183 -8.59 14.22 -8.83
CA THR A 183 -7.17 14.34 -9.20
C THR A 183 -6.90 13.63 -10.51
N THR A 184 -6.26 14.34 -11.43
CA THR A 184 -5.76 13.80 -12.70
C THR A 184 -4.25 13.74 -12.67
N PHE A 185 -3.69 12.61 -13.07
CA PHE A 185 -2.26 12.38 -13.25
C PHE A 185 -1.95 12.38 -14.73
N ILE A 186 -0.86 13.03 -15.13
CA ILE A 186 -0.36 13.05 -16.49
C ILE A 186 1.03 12.42 -16.47
N VAL A 187 1.23 11.37 -17.27
CA VAL A 187 2.54 10.74 -17.46
C VAL A 187 3.08 11.21 -18.80
N SER A 188 4.34 11.65 -18.79
CA SER A 188 5.09 12.07 -19.97
C SER A 188 6.47 11.39 -20.00
N GLY A 189 7.06 11.23 -21.17
CA GLY A 189 8.42 10.69 -21.29
C GLY A 189 8.78 10.09 -22.66
N LYS A 190 10.08 10.02 -22.94
CA LYS A 190 10.63 9.52 -24.23
C LYS A 190 10.32 8.05 -24.52
N ASN A 191 10.01 7.24 -23.50
CA ASN A 191 9.66 5.82 -23.62
C ASN A 191 8.15 5.54 -23.51
N VAL A 192 7.30 6.59 -23.41
CA VAL A 192 5.84 6.47 -23.60
C VAL A 192 5.49 6.28 -25.10
N SER A 193 6.51 6.32 -25.95
CA SER A 193 6.49 6.19 -27.41
C SER A 193 6.12 4.81 -27.95
N LEU A 194 5.92 3.80 -27.10
CA LEU A 194 5.46 2.47 -27.57
C LEU A 194 4.11 2.55 -28.30
N ASP A 195 3.29 3.58 -28.01
CA ASP A 195 1.98 3.81 -28.62
C ASP A 195 1.82 5.19 -29.31
N ASN A 196 2.91 5.87 -29.69
CA ASN A 196 2.87 7.23 -30.30
C ASN A 196 2.20 8.34 -29.45
N PHE A 197 2.06 8.18 -28.14
CA PHE A 197 1.50 9.23 -27.27
C PHE A 197 2.61 10.10 -26.66
N ALA A 198 2.46 11.43 -26.77
CA ALA A 198 3.35 12.38 -26.09
C ALA A 198 3.07 12.46 -24.58
N GLU A 199 1.80 12.32 -24.20
CA GLU A 199 1.32 12.39 -22.82
C GLU A 199 0.11 11.48 -22.63
N ARG A 200 -0.07 10.94 -21.42
CA ARG A 200 -1.25 10.17 -21.04
C ARG A 200 -1.81 10.63 -19.71
N GLY A 201 -3.05 11.11 -19.72
CA GLY A 201 -3.82 11.44 -18.53
C GLY A 201 -4.55 10.22 -17.95
N PHE A 202 -4.63 10.13 -16.63
CA PHE A 202 -5.47 9.14 -15.94
C PHE A 202 -5.95 9.63 -14.56
N THR A 203 -7.07 9.08 -14.10
CA THR A 203 -7.57 9.25 -12.73
C THR A 203 -7.44 7.95 -11.94
N LEU A 204 -7.54 8.05 -10.60
CA LEU A 204 -7.44 6.87 -9.75
C LEU A 204 -8.79 6.21 -9.46
N LEU A 205 -9.80 7.04 -9.19
CA LEU A 205 -11.13 6.63 -8.76
C LEU A 205 -12.19 7.44 -9.51
N GLN A 206 -13.38 6.88 -9.62
CA GLN A 206 -14.62 7.59 -9.86
C GLN A 206 -15.49 7.45 -8.62
N TYR A 207 -16.16 8.54 -8.23
CA TYR A 207 -16.96 8.57 -7.02
C TYR A 207 -18.31 9.21 -7.26
N ASP A 208 -19.37 8.39 -7.11
CA ASP A 208 -20.75 8.83 -7.21
C ASP A 208 -21.36 8.83 -5.81
N PHE A 209 -21.99 9.94 -5.43
CA PHE A 209 -22.64 10.05 -4.12
C PHE A 209 -23.98 10.77 -4.22
N VAL A 210 -24.94 10.29 -3.42
CA VAL A 210 -26.24 10.91 -3.25
C VAL A 210 -26.34 11.39 -1.81
N ARG A 211 -26.98 12.54 -1.62
CA ARG A 211 -27.36 13.05 -0.29
C ARG A 211 -28.86 13.16 -0.23
N ASP A 212 -29.41 12.97 0.96
CA ASP A 212 -30.82 13.29 1.19
C ASP A 212 -31.07 14.81 1.19
N THR A 213 -32.34 15.18 1.32
CA THR A 213 -32.81 16.57 1.38
C THR A 213 -32.23 17.36 2.55
N GLU A 214 -31.79 16.68 3.61
CA GLU A 214 -31.12 17.27 4.77
C GLU A 214 -29.58 17.30 4.63
N ARG A 215 -29.06 16.99 3.43
CA ARG A 215 -27.64 16.92 3.10
C ARG A 215 -26.87 15.85 3.89
N ARG A 216 -27.55 14.89 4.51
CA ARG A 216 -26.93 13.74 5.16
C ARG A 216 -26.55 12.71 4.10
N TYR A 217 -25.45 12.02 4.36
CA TYR A 217 -25.07 10.86 3.56
C TYR A 217 -25.98 9.71 3.96
N THR A 218 -26.80 9.25 3.02
CA THR A 218 -27.70 8.13 3.22
C THR A 218 -27.26 6.95 2.35
N GLY A 219 -27.38 5.74 2.89
CA GLY A 219 -27.12 4.50 2.15
C GLY A 219 -25.65 4.12 1.99
N LYS A 220 -25.41 3.22 1.02
CA LYS A 220 -24.09 2.73 0.64
C LYS A 220 -23.38 3.74 -0.26
N TRP A 221 -22.07 3.84 -0.12
CA TRP A 221 -21.22 4.68 -0.96
C TRP A 221 -20.69 3.82 -2.10
N HIS A 222 -20.71 4.37 -3.32
CA HIS A 222 -20.26 3.68 -4.52
C HIS A 222 -19.01 4.35 -5.06
N VAL A 223 -17.90 3.61 -5.08
CA VAL A 223 -16.62 4.08 -5.63
C VAL A 223 -16.17 3.09 -6.69
N THR A 224 -15.83 3.58 -7.88
CA THR A 224 -15.25 2.75 -8.95
C THR A 224 -13.76 2.96 -9.03
N VAL A 225 -12.99 1.88 -9.03
CA VAL A 225 -11.54 1.94 -9.28
C VAL A 225 -11.34 2.07 -10.79
N ALA A 226 -10.67 3.14 -11.22
CA ALA A 226 -10.41 3.37 -12.64
C ALA A 226 -9.56 2.24 -13.23
N ALA A 227 -9.83 1.89 -14.47
CA ALA A 227 -9.06 0.89 -15.22
C ALA A 227 -7.54 1.19 -15.26
N SER A 228 -7.20 2.47 -15.41
CA SER A 228 -5.83 2.98 -15.31
C SER A 228 -5.15 2.57 -14.01
N THR A 229 -5.87 2.64 -12.89
CA THR A 229 -5.37 2.24 -11.58
C THR A 229 -5.10 0.76 -11.50
N VAL A 230 -5.98 -0.07 -12.07
CA VAL A 230 -5.78 -1.53 -12.12
C VAL A 230 -4.54 -1.88 -12.93
N ASN A 231 -4.28 -1.17 -14.03
CA ASN A 231 -3.07 -1.37 -14.85
C ASN A 231 -1.77 -1.01 -14.12
N LEU A 232 -1.82 -0.24 -13.02
CA LEU A 232 -0.63 0.03 -12.21
C LEU A 232 -0.18 -1.20 -11.40
N PHE A 233 -1.02 -2.23 -11.27
CA PHE A 233 -0.75 -3.47 -10.51
C PHE A 233 -0.15 -4.60 -11.36
N TRP A 234 0.54 -4.28 -12.45
CA TRP A 234 1.24 -5.30 -13.21
C TRP A 234 2.31 -6.03 -12.37
N ILE A 235 2.63 -7.26 -12.76
CA ILE A 235 3.43 -8.19 -11.94
C ILE A 235 4.79 -7.58 -11.58
N GLY A 236 5.12 -7.54 -10.29
CA GLY A 236 6.36 -6.96 -9.76
C GLY A 236 6.29 -5.45 -9.45
N HIS A 237 5.19 -4.78 -9.77
CA HIS A 237 5.07 -3.30 -9.69
C HIS A 237 4.11 -2.79 -8.64
N TYR A 238 3.75 -3.65 -7.69
CA TYR A 238 3.03 -3.28 -6.49
C TYR A 238 3.69 -3.91 -5.27
N SER A 239 3.44 -3.33 -4.10
CA SER A 239 3.92 -3.83 -2.82
C SER A 239 2.78 -3.95 -1.83
N ARG A 240 2.98 -4.81 -0.83
CA ARG A 240 2.01 -5.08 0.22
C ARG A 240 2.56 -4.59 1.54
N ILE A 241 1.67 -4.11 2.40
CA ILE A 241 1.96 -3.70 3.77
C ILE A 241 0.99 -4.37 4.74
N HIS A 242 1.49 -4.71 5.92
CA HIS A 242 0.62 -5.17 7.01
C HIS A 242 -0.19 -3.98 7.55
N TRP A 243 -1.51 -4.06 7.45
CA TRP A 243 -2.37 -2.92 7.68
C TRP A 243 -2.44 -2.51 9.15
N ASP A 244 -2.45 -3.47 10.07
CA ASP A 244 -2.50 -3.15 11.50
C ASP A 244 -1.25 -2.42 11.98
N LEU A 245 -0.06 -2.82 11.51
CA LEU A 245 1.19 -2.08 11.80
C LEU A 245 1.15 -0.68 11.19
N HIS A 246 0.63 -0.55 9.97
CA HIS A 246 0.53 0.76 9.32
C HIS A 246 -0.37 1.75 10.10
N LYS A 247 -1.49 1.27 10.66
CA LYS A 247 -2.43 2.09 11.44
C LYS A 247 -1.83 2.63 12.75
N GLU A 248 -0.87 1.92 13.34
CA GLU A 248 -0.19 2.38 14.56
C GLU A 248 0.78 3.55 14.32
N ILE A 249 1.20 3.77 13.06
CA ILE A 249 2.11 4.86 12.70
C ILE A 249 1.38 6.20 12.82
N ARG A 250 1.95 7.11 13.61
CA ARG A 250 1.39 8.44 13.89
C ARG A 250 1.99 9.52 13.01
N SER A 251 3.30 9.47 12.74
CA SER A 251 3.96 10.48 11.91
C SER A 251 3.61 10.31 10.43
N PRO A 252 3.18 11.37 9.71
CA PRO A 252 3.02 11.31 8.26
C PRO A 252 4.32 10.93 7.53
N LEU A 253 5.47 11.37 8.04
CA LEU A 253 6.75 11.00 7.44
C LEU A 253 7.06 9.51 7.66
N ALA A 254 6.76 8.95 8.83
CA ALA A 254 6.93 7.52 9.07
C ALA A 254 5.99 6.68 8.19
N ARG A 255 4.74 7.12 7.97
CA ARG A 255 3.82 6.45 7.03
C ARG A 255 4.38 6.45 5.62
N TYR A 256 4.87 7.60 5.17
CA TYR A 256 5.50 7.72 3.84
C TYR A 256 6.68 6.75 3.72
N LEU A 257 7.57 6.74 4.71
CA LEU A 257 8.73 5.86 4.72
C LEU A 257 8.35 4.39 4.76
N HIS A 258 7.33 4.00 5.54
CA HIS A 258 6.83 2.62 5.56
C HIS A 258 6.35 2.17 4.17
N LEU A 259 5.58 3.01 3.46
CA LEU A 259 5.16 2.72 2.09
C LEU A 259 6.34 2.63 1.13
N LEU A 260 7.26 3.58 1.19
CA LEU A 260 8.47 3.59 0.35
C LEU A 260 9.31 2.33 0.57
N TYR A 261 9.53 1.95 1.82
CA TYR A 261 10.37 0.82 2.23
C TYR A 261 9.78 -0.52 1.83
N ALA A 262 8.45 -0.67 1.90
CA ALA A 262 7.76 -1.85 1.42
C ALA A 262 8.01 -2.17 -0.05
N THR A 263 8.45 -1.17 -0.84
CA THR A 263 8.79 -1.37 -2.25
C THR A 263 10.15 -2.01 -2.51
N TYR A 264 10.91 -2.37 -1.48
CA TYR A 264 12.24 -2.92 -1.62
C TYR A 264 12.42 -4.23 -0.86
N LYS A 265 13.30 -5.08 -1.39
CA LYS A 265 13.62 -6.41 -0.85
C LYS A 265 14.96 -6.48 -0.10
N GLY A 266 15.62 -5.35 0.15
CA GLY A 266 16.96 -5.33 0.72
C GLY A 266 17.34 -4.00 1.37
N ALA A 267 18.63 -3.85 1.71
CA ALA A 267 19.14 -2.67 2.37
C ALA A 267 18.96 -1.41 1.51
N LEU A 268 18.45 -0.34 2.11
CA LEU A 268 18.19 0.91 1.42
C LEU A 268 19.17 2.00 1.78
N SER A 269 19.43 2.88 0.83
CA SER A 269 20.23 4.07 1.06
C SER A 269 19.68 5.29 0.35
N PHE A 270 19.37 6.35 1.08
CA PHE A 270 18.85 7.60 0.51
C PHE A 270 19.64 8.84 0.94
N GLY A 271 19.75 9.82 0.05
CA GLY A 271 20.19 11.17 0.41
C GLY A 271 19.08 11.93 1.16
N LEU A 272 19.45 12.89 2.01
CA LEU A 272 18.47 13.64 2.80
C LEU A 272 17.60 14.54 1.91
N GLU A 273 18.20 15.20 0.93
CA GLU A 273 17.55 16.04 -0.08
C GLU A 273 16.66 15.20 -0.99
N GLN A 274 17.11 14.00 -1.36
CA GLN A 274 16.32 13.06 -2.14
C GLN A 274 15.06 12.64 -1.39
N LEU A 275 15.16 12.28 -0.11
CA LEU A 275 13.99 11.96 0.72
C LEU A 275 13.05 13.16 0.88
N HIS A 276 13.61 14.35 1.07
CA HIS A 276 12.84 15.59 1.20
C HIS A 276 11.95 15.81 -0.03
N ALA A 277 12.52 15.66 -1.22
CA ALA A 277 11.80 15.78 -2.49
C ALA A 277 10.78 14.66 -2.69
N LEU A 278 11.17 13.40 -2.44
CA LEU A 278 10.31 12.22 -2.62
C LEU A 278 9.05 12.26 -1.74
N CYS A 279 9.17 12.71 -0.48
CA CYS A 279 8.00 12.84 0.39
C CYS A 279 7.22 14.15 0.20
N GLY A 280 7.63 15.02 -0.74
CA GLY A 280 6.98 16.31 -0.99
C GLY A 280 7.00 17.24 0.21
N SER A 281 8.04 17.17 1.05
CA SER A 281 8.12 17.92 2.30
C SER A 281 8.16 19.43 2.05
N GLN A 282 7.33 20.18 2.78
CA GLN A 282 7.33 21.65 2.74
C GLN A 282 8.32 22.26 3.77
N GLN A 283 9.07 21.44 4.51
CA GLN A 283 10.03 21.92 5.51
C GLN A 283 11.20 22.63 4.84
N LYS A 284 11.35 23.95 5.06
CA LYS A 284 12.41 24.76 4.42
C LYS A 284 13.80 24.48 4.99
N HIS A 285 13.89 24.11 6.27
CA HIS A 285 15.18 23.92 6.93
C HIS A 285 15.59 22.45 6.95
N LEU A 286 16.60 22.11 6.15
CA LEU A 286 17.04 20.73 5.96
C LEU A 286 17.53 20.04 7.25
N PRO A 287 18.23 20.72 8.19
CA PRO A 287 18.53 20.13 9.50
C PRO A 287 17.28 19.81 10.33
N ALA A 288 16.22 20.62 10.25
CA ALA A 288 14.96 20.32 10.94
C ALA A 288 14.25 19.13 10.30
N PHE A 289 14.32 19.01 8.97
CA PHE A 289 13.85 17.83 8.25
C PHE A 289 14.63 16.58 8.65
N ARG A 290 15.96 16.65 8.79
CA ARG A 290 16.79 15.55 9.29
C ARG A 290 16.31 15.04 10.66
N GLN A 291 15.98 15.96 11.58
CA GLN A 291 15.44 15.59 12.89
C GLN A 291 14.05 14.94 12.78
N ALA A 292 13.22 15.37 11.83
CA ALA A 292 11.95 14.70 11.57
C ALA A 292 12.16 13.28 11.02
N VAL A 293 13.15 13.08 10.14
CA VAL A 293 13.54 11.75 9.63
C VAL A 293 14.00 10.86 10.79
N ILE A 294 14.87 11.36 11.68
CA ILE A 294 15.34 10.59 12.85
C ILE A 294 14.15 10.11 13.69
N ARG A 295 13.23 11.01 14.07
CA ARG A 295 12.02 10.63 14.83
C ARG A 295 11.13 9.63 14.10
N ALA A 296 11.00 9.78 12.77
CA ALA A 296 10.23 8.83 11.97
C ALA A 296 10.87 7.45 11.95
N GLN A 297 12.20 7.35 11.93
CA GLN A 297 12.91 6.08 11.99
C GLN A 297 12.85 5.44 13.37
N GLU A 298 12.96 6.24 14.44
CA GLU A 298 12.75 5.77 15.81
C GLU A 298 11.37 5.15 15.96
N GLU A 299 10.32 5.82 15.48
CA GLU A 299 8.95 5.29 15.48
C GLU A 299 8.83 3.97 14.71
N LEU A 300 9.39 3.88 13.49
CA LEU A 300 9.35 2.63 12.71
C LEU A 300 10.13 1.49 13.37
N HIS A 301 11.24 1.81 14.04
CA HIS A 301 12.05 0.84 14.78
C HIS A 301 11.32 0.33 16.03
N GLU A 302 10.69 1.23 16.80
CA GLU A 302 9.85 0.87 17.96
C GLU A 302 8.67 -0.03 17.58
N LEU A 303 8.08 0.19 16.40
CA LEU A 303 7.02 -0.66 15.85
C LEU A 303 7.55 -1.98 15.26
N GLY A 304 8.87 -2.20 15.22
CA GLY A 304 9.50 -3.40 14.67
C GLY A 304 9.44 -3.53 13.15
N ILE A 305 9.11 -2.44 12.43
CA ILE A 305 9.02 -2.41 10.97
C ILE A 305 10.43 -2.48 10.36
N ILE A 306 11.39 -1.78 10.97
CA ILE A 306 12.81 -1.78 10.59
C ILE A 306 13.65 -2.36 11.74
N ASP A 307 14.72 -3.09 11.41
CA ASP A 307 15.65 -3.66 12.40
C ASP A 307 16.73 -2.64 12.76
N ARG A 308 17.34 -2.01 11.75
CA ARG A 308 18.44 -1.06 11.95
C ARG A 308 18.34 0.11 11.01
N TRP A 309 18.78 1.26 11.49
CA TRP A 309 18.95 2.43 10.65
C TRP A 309 20.10 3.29 11.16
N GLY A 310 20.67 4.10 10.27
CA GLY A 310 21.74 5.00 10.63
C GLY A 310 22.16 5.89 9.48
N TRP A 311 22.98 6.90 9.78
CA TRP A 311 23.59 7.72 8.74
C TRP A 311 24.99 7.22 8.45
N THR A 312 25.37 7.13 7.18
CA THR A 312 26.74 6.78 6.80
C THR A 312 27.73 7.85 7.27
N ASP A 313 28.94 7.41 7.63
CA ASP A 313 30.06 8.28 8.03
C ASP A 313 30.81 8.90 6.83
N SER A 314 30.16 8.93 5.66
CA SER A 314 30.72 9.52 4.44
C SER A 314 30.46 11.01 4.36
N LYS A 315 31.32 11.75 3.64
CA LYS A 315 31.12 13.20 3.35
C LYS A 315 29.71 13.50 2.84
N ARG A 316 29.15 12.63 2.00
CA ARG A 316 27.72 12.62 1.63
C ARG A 316 27.00 11.67 2.58
N LYS A 317 26.42 12.18 3.66
CA LYS A 317 25.67 11.37 4.63
C LYS A 317 24.43 10.79 3.96
N ARG A 318 24.31 9.48 3.91
CA ARG A 318 23.11 8.78 3.41
C ARG A 318 22.45 8.03 4.55
N LEU A 319 21.13 8.01 4.57
CA LEU A 319 20.35 7.21 5.50
C LEU A 319 20.38 5.77 5.03
N ARG A 320 20.92 4.85 5.84
CA ARG A 320 20.83 3.40 5.64
C ARG A 320 19.71 2.83 6.49
N VAL A 321 18.98 1.87 5.93
CA VAL A 321 17.88 1.17 6.59
C VAL A 321 17.93 -0.30 6.24
N GLU A 322 17.77 -1.13 7.27
CA GLU A 322 17.65 -2.59 7.18
C GLU A 322 16.26 -2.97 7.68
N MET A 323 15.50 -3.67 6.83
CA MET A 323 14.14 -4.12 7.17
C MET A 323 14.20 -5.31 8.12
N ASN A 324 13.19 -5.42 8.98
CA ASN A 324 13.06 -6.59 9.82
C ASN A 324 12.85 -7.86 8.94
N THR A 325 13.61 -8.91 9.20
CA THR A 325 13.62 -10.12 8.38
C THR A 325 12.28 -10.87 8.47
N ILE A 326 11.49 -10.70 9.54
CA ILE A 326 10.17 -11.34 9.68
C ILE A 326 9.13 -10.75 8.73
N SER A 327 9.13 -9.44 8.50
CA SER A 327 8.26 -8.80 7.51
C SER A 327 8.72 -9.10 6.09
N THR A 328 10.03 -9.24 5.88
CA THR A 328 10.64 -9.58 4.59
C THR A 328 10.38 -11.05 4.20
N ILE A 329 10.49 -12.00 5.14
CA ILE A 329 10.17 -13.42 4.92
C ILE A 329 8.67 -13.62 4.70
N ARG A 330 7.76 -12.92 5.41
CA ARG A 330 6.32 -13.00 5.11
C ARG A 330 5.98 -12.43 3.72
N ALA A 331 6.60 -11.32 3.31
CA ALA A 331 6.42 -10.75 1.97
C ALA A 331 7.00 -11.63 0.85
N LEU A 332 8.09 -12.35 1.11
CA LEU A 332 8.72 -13.29 0.16
C LEU A 332 7.98 -14.64 0.10
N ALA A 333 7.60 -15.22 1.25
CA ALA A 333 6.84 -16.47 1.31
C ALA A 333 5.44 -16.35 0.66
N GLN A 334 4.84 -15.16 0.65
CA GLN A 334 3.56 -14.91 -0.03
C GLN A 334 3.72 -14.52 -1.52
N GLN A 335 4.95 -14.31 -2.00
CA GLN A 335 5.23 -14.11 -3.43
C GLN A 335 5.43 -15.46 -4.16
N GLU A 336 5.98 -16.47 -3.50
CA GLU A 336 6.20 -17.80 -4.09
C GLU A 336 4.91 -18.63 -4.24
N PHE A 337 3.90 -18.41 -3.39
CA PHE A 337 2.62 -19.15 -3.46
C PHE A 337 1.60 -18.64 -4.50
N SER A 338 1.93 -17.62 -5.30
CA SER A 338 1.05 -17.11 -6.36
C SER A 338 1.34 -17.71 -7.75
N PHE A 339 2.21 -18.72 -7.85
CA PHE A 339 2.59 -19.39 -9.11
C PHE A 339 1.98 -20.78 -9.32
N MET A 340 0.98 -21.21 -8.53
CA MET A 340 0.18 -22.39 -8.90
C MET A 340 -1.09 -21.96 -9.65
N ASP A 341 -1.01 -22.11 -10.98
CA ASP A 341 -2.14 -22.02 -11.91
C ASP A 341 -3.11 -23.20 -11.67
N PRO A 342 -4.41 -22.98 -11.41
CA PRO A 342 -5.40 -24.04 -11.30
C PRO A 342 -5.92 -24.44 -12.70
N SER A 343 -5.03 -24.76 -13.64
CA SER A 343 -5.43 -25.24 -14.97
C SER A 343 -4.44 -26.26 -15.56
N SER A 344 -4.42 -27.48 -15.00
CA SER A 344 -4.16 -28.69 -15.80
C SER A 344 -4.50 -29.95 -15.00
N ASN A 345 -5.69 -30.50 -15.24
CA ASN A 345 -5.91 -31.94 -15.35
C ASN A 345 -7.31 -32.21 -15.89
N ASP A 346 -7.49 -31.92 -17.18
CA ASP A 346 -8.40 -32.69 -18.04
C ASP A 346 -7.52 -33.41 -19.06
N LEU A 347 -7.08 -34.61 -18.71
CA LEU A 347 -6.62 -35.61 -19.69
C LEU A 347 -7.03 -37.00 -19.15
N GLU A 348 -8.14 -37.52 -19.69
CA GLU A 348 -8.43 -38.94 -19.62
C GLU A 348 -7.32 -39.74 -20.32
N PRO A 349 -6.86 -40.87 -19.76
CA PRO A 349 -5.93 -41.73 -20.46
C PRO A 349 -6.68 -42.59 -21.48
N VAL A 350 -6.54 -42.24 -22.76
CA VAL A 350 -6.70 -43.19 -23.87
C VAL A 350 -5.66 -44.29 -23.67
N THR A 351 -6.09 -45.47 -23.22
CA THR A 351 -5.34 -46.70 -23.36
C THR A 351 -6.22 -47.72 -24.08
N GLY A 352 -5.91 -47.91 -25.37
CA GLY A 352 -6.34 -49.09 -26.08
C GLY A 352 -5.54 -50.30 -25.61
N GLN A 353 -6.23 -51.34 -25.17
CA GLN A 353 -5.73 -52.71 -25.24
C GLN A 353 -6.81 -53.58 -25.90
N LEU A 354 -6.42 -54.13 -27.04
CA LEU A 354 -7.05 -55.26 -27.71
C LEU A 354 -6.65 -56.57 -27.03
N THR A 355 -7.46 -57.60 -27.31
CA THR A 355 -7.34 -59.05 -27.01
C THR A 355 -7.93 -59.48 -25.66
N ALA A 356 -8.65 -60.59 -25.50
CA ALA A 356 -9.36 -61.56 -26.35
C ALA A 356 -10.09 -62.53 -25.37
N GLU A 357 -11.09 -63.28 -25.86
CA GLU A 357 -11.66 -64.51 -25.25
C GLU A 357 -12.51 -64.34 -23.96
N ALA A 358 -13.59 -65.09 -23.69
CA ALA A 358 -14.40 -66.05 -24.41
C ALA A 358 -15.66 -66.34 -23.56
N ILE A 359 -16.71 -66.85 -24.21
CA ILE A 359 -18.00 -67.40 -23.72
C ILE A 359 -19.13 -66.39 -23.54
#